data_AF-A0A8S3TER0-F1
#
_entry.id   AF-A0A8S3TER0-F1
#
_cell.length_a   1.000
_cell.length_b   1.000
_cell.length_c   1.000
_cell.angle_alpha   90.00
_cell.angle_beta   90.00
_cell.angle_gamma   90.00
#
_symmetry.space_group_name_H-M   'P 1'
#
loop_
_entity.id
_entity.type
_entity.pdbx_description
1 polymer ?
#
loop_
_entity_poly.entity_id
_entity_poly.type
_entity_poly.pdbx_seq_one_letter_code
_entity_poly.pdbx_strand_id
1 'polypeptide(L)'
;MTTVAPHCDPCKTNDDEREAVSWCSVCQECLCEDCDNTHRKLGITKNHKPLPIEEYLKLPASILTHEIFCSKHMKNKAEFFCTTHGTTHCHICYRDVHNHCKQVLRMDDASRGLKSSPVISSATDKIKEVTDCIDKLIENRVKNIIDLDEKRDKLENDIKKLRLDMENHLDTIENNLLSQLNEAYSYHRDAIKTQEIEFSETKEKLSNMLHETEQKKEISPETQMFLQLQSVHEMLLQTDRYLQGLKDKVKFIKLDLIIEKNARSFSEFIKQIGQIKVIASTMDIFNLDRKPVRAYTLVSRSSIEKQKSGGVSPRTGKLKVMSTPERSRTVYPPPPPPPAPKKLSAEQQYQNDIIMSETSSFALVEDLLCSDEDELNDV
;
A
#
# COMPACT_ATOMS: atom_id res chain seq x y z
N MET A 1 20.55 -2.45 -33.79
CA MET A 1 20.47 -1.84 -35.13
C MET A 1 21.85 -1.28 -35.44
N THR A 2 22.55 -1.84 -36.41
CA THR A 2 23.90 -1.39 -36.81
C THR A 2 23.75 -0.01 -37.43
N THR A 3 24.15 1.04 -36.72
CA THR A 3 24.09 2.43 -37.21
C THR A 3 25.17 2.61 -38.28
N VAL A 4 24.79 2.46 -39.54
CA VAL A 4 25.65 2.82 -40.67
C VAL A 4 25.89 4.32 -40.60
N ALA A 5 27.16 4.74 -40.51
CA ALA A 5 27.50 6.16 -40.49
C ALA A 5 27.00 6.82 -41.79
N PRO A 6 26.33 7.98 -41.71
CA PRO A 6 25.91 8.69 -42.90
C PRO A 6 27.13 9.07 -43.72
N HIS A 7 26.99 9.03 -45.04
CA HIS A 7 28.06 9.36 -45.97
C HIS A 7 28.00 10.86 -46.31
N CYS A 8 29.14 11.43 -46.67
CA CYS A 8 29.32 12.85 -47.00
C CYS A 8 28.47 13.25 -48.21
N ASP A 9 27.56 14.20 -48.03
CA ASP A 9 26.62 14.63 -49.08
C ASP A 9 27.34 15.35 -50.24
N PRO A 10 28.31 16.27 -50.01
CA PRO A 10 29.11 16.83 -51.09
C PRO A 10 29.95 15.80 -51.86
N CYS A 11 30.54 14.81 -51.20
CA CYS A 11 31.36 13.81 -51.89
C CYS A 11 30.51 12.90 -52.80
N LYS A 12 29.29 12.53 -52.35
CA LYS A 12 28.35 11.77 -53.18
C LYS A 12 28.02 12.47 -54.49
N THR A 13 27.95 13.81 -54.50
CA THR A 13 27.68 14.55 -55.74
C THR A 13 28.82 14.45 -56.76
N ASN A 14 30.02 14.08 -56.31
CA ASN A 14 31.20 13.82 -57.15
C ASN A 14 31.49 12.32 -57.33
N ASP A 15 30.50 11.45 -57.06
CA ASP A 15 30.61 9.98 -57.16
C ASP A 15 31.68 9.38 -56.22
N ASP A 16 31.94 10.04 -55.09
CA ASP A 16 32.90 9.63 -54.06
C ASP A 16 32.18 9.30 -52.75
N GLU A 17 32.38 8.09 -52.22
CA GLU A 17 31.73 7.59 -51.02
C GLU A 17 32.67 7.69 -49.82
N ARG A 18 32.63 8.86 -49.15
CA ARG A 18 33.36 9.09 -47.90
C ARG A 18 32.43 9.15 -46.71
N GLU A 19 32.82 8.54 -45.60
CA GLU A 19 32.06 8.60 -44.35
C GLU A 19 32.02 10.03 -43.80
N ALA A 20 30.86 10.46 -43.30
CA ALA A 20 30.72 11.77 -42.67
C ALA A 20 31.15 11.72 -41.21
N VAL A 21 31.91 12.73 -40.80
CA VAL A 21 32.36 12.92 -39.41
C VAL A 21 31.59 14.01 -38.69
N SER A 22 30.85 14.83 -39.44
CA SER A 22 30.04 15.92 -38.87
C SER A 22 28.78 16.18 -39.68
N TRP A 23 27.80 16.85 -39.06
CA TRP A 23 26.59 17.32 -39.71
C TRP A 23 26.39 18.81 -39.45
N CYS A 24 26.12 19.57 -40.52
CA CYS A 24 25.87 21.00 -40.42
C CYS A 24 24.37 21.30 -40.38
N SER A 25 23.86 21.78 -39.25
CA SER A 25 22.43 22.13 -39.10
C SER A 25 21.93 23.23 -40.03
N VAL A 26 22.83 24.13 -40.47
CA VAL A 26 22.44 25.24 -41.37
C VAL A 26 22.38 24.78 -42.82
N CYS A 27 23.32 23.93 -43.26
CA CYS A 27 23.39 23.40 -44.62
C CYS A 27 22.57 22.13 -44.81
N GLN A 28 22.21 21.45 -43.72
CA GLN A 28 21.55 20.14 -43.70
C GLN A 28 22.35 19.05 -44.42
N GLU A 29 23.67 19.15 -44.36
CA GLU A 29 24.60 18.24 -45.04
C GLU A 29 25.48 17.51 -44.02
N CYS A 30 25.70 16.23 -44.26
CA CYS A 30 26.72 15.41 -43.63
C CYS A 30 28.06 15.64 -44.35
N LEU A 31 29.13 15.89 -43.61
CA LEU A 31 30.45 16.27 -44.15
C LEU A 31 31.52 15.28 -43.68
N CYS A 32 32.34 14.77 -44.60
CA CYS A 32 33.60 14.09 -44.27
C CYS A 32 34.64 15.09 -43.74
N GLU A 33 35.77 14.60 -43.26
CA GLU A 33 36.81 15.44 -42.64
C GLU A 33 37.29 16.58 -43.55
N ASP A 34 37.55 16.31 -44.83
CA ASP A 34 37.97 17.33 -45.79
C ASP A 34 36.87 18.36 -46.08
N CYS A 35 35.64 17.89 -46.20
CA CYS A 35 34.49 18.76 -46.45
C CYS A 35 34.19 19.64 -45.24
N ASP A 36 34.25 19.12 -44.01
CA ASP A 36 34.08 19.90 -42.78
C ASP A 36 35.19 20.95 -42.62
N ASN A 37 36.44 20.55 -42.85
CA ASN A 37 37.59 21.46 -42.83
C ASN A 37 37.44 22.61 -43.82
N THR A 38 36.97 22.32 -45.02
CA THR A 38 36.71 23.32 -46.05
C THR A 38 35.52 24.20 -45.67
N HIS A 39 34.44 23.58 -45.16
CA HIS A 39 33.22 24.25 -44.73
C HIS A 39 33.47 25.30 -43.65
N ARG A 40 34.35 25.01 -42.69
CA ARG A 40 34.72 25.96 -41.64
C ARG A 40 35.60 27.11 -42.12
N LYS A 41 36.35 26.91 -43.21
CA LYS A 41 37.28 27.90 -43.77
C LYS A 41 36.63 28.81 -44.81
N LEU A 42 35.59 28.32 -45.50
CA LEU A 42 34.91 29.06 -46.55
C LEU A 42 34.11 30.24 -45.98
N GLY A 43 34.29 31.43 -46.55
CA GLY A 43 33.73 32.67 -46.01
C GLY A 43 32.21 32.67 -45.82
N ILE A 44 31.46 31.90 -46.62
CA ILE A 44 30.00 31.81 -46.56
C ILE A 44 29.53 30.93 -45.39
N THR A 45 30.24 29.84 -45.10
CA THR A 45 29.87 28.80 -44.11
C THR A 45 30.71 28.87 -42.84
N LYS A 46 31.67 29.80 -42.75
CA LYS A 46 32.58 29.99 -41.60
C LYS A 46 31.87 30.16 -40.25
N ASN A 47 30.65 30.70 -40.25
CA ASN A 47 29.86 30.91 -39.03
C ASN A 47 29.00 29.69 -38.66
N HIS A 48 28.96 28.66 -39.49
CA HIS A 48 28.26 27.42 -39.17
C HIS A 48 29.07 26.63 -38.15
N LYS A 49 28.37 25.93 -37.26
CA LYS A 49 28.98 25.03 -36.28
C LYS A 49 28.48 23.60 -36.55
N PRO A 50 29.11 22.86 -37.47
CA PRO A 50 28.80 21.45 -37.66
C PRO A 50 29.02 20.66 -36.37
N LEU A 51 28.06 19.80 -36.05
CA LEU A 51 28.07 18.91 -34.89
C LEU A 51 28.76 17.60 -35.26
N PRO A 52 29.52 16.96 -34.34
CA PRO A 52 30.06 15.63 -34.55
C PRO A 52 28.96 14.62 -34.89
N ILE A 53 29.27 13.64 -35.74
CA ILE A 53 28.25 12.71 -36.24
C ILE A 53 27.66 11.84 -35.11
N GLU A 54 28.43 11.53 -34.07
CA GLU A 54 27.98 10.78 -32.90
C GLU A 54 26.95 11.57 -32.07
N GLU A 55 27.04 12.90 -32.06
CA GLU A 55 26.05 13.77 -31.41
C GLU A 55 24.81 13.92 -32.29
N TYR A 56 24.99 14.08 -33.60
CA TYR A 56 23.90 14.13 -34.57
C TYR A 56 23.03 12.87 -34.50
N LEU A 57 23.63 11.68 -34.44
CA LEU A 57 22.92 10.40 -34.34
C LEU A 57 22.08 10.27 -33.05
N LYS A 58 22.36 11.07 -32.02
CA LYS A 58 21.59 11.11 -30.77
C LYS A 58 20.47 12.16 -30.78
N LEU A 59 20.41 13.01 -31.80
CA LEU A 59 19.37 14.04 -31.89
C LEU A 59 18.01 13.41 -32.27
N PRO A 60 16.92 13.83 -31.61
CA PRO A 60 15.57 13.47 -32.04
C PRO A 60 15.32 13.87 -33.49
N ALA A 61 14.61 13.02 -34.26
CA ALA A 61 14.25 13.30 -35.65
C ALA A 61 13.47 14.63 -35.83
N SER A 62 12.77 15.07 -34.79
CA SER A 62 12.07 16.37 -34.75
C SER A 62 13.01 17.58 -34.76
N ILE A 63 14.28 17.42 -34.38
CA ILE A 63 15.31 18.47 -34.44
C ILE A 63 15.97 18.51 -35.84
N LEU A 64 15.96 17.37 -36.55
CA LEU A 64 16.61 17.21 -37.85
C LEU A 64 15.77 17.70 -39.03
N THR A 65 14.50 18.02 -38.80
CA THR A 65 13.56 18.50 -39.82
C THR A 65 13.32 20.01 -39.65
N HIS A 66 13.86 20.81 -40.56
CA HIS A 66 13.71 22.27 -40.54
C HIS A 66 12.53 22.79 -41.37
N GLU A 67 12.05 21.99 -42.33
CA GLU A 67 10.98 22.42 -43.23
C GLU A 67 9.61 22.10 -42.64
N ILE A 68 8.94 23.13 -42.13
CA ILE A 68 7.56 23.04 -41.69
C ILE A 68 6.66 23.27 -42.90
N PHE A 69 5.95 22.23 -43.34
CA PHE A 69 4.96 22.35 -44.43
C PHE A 69 3.58 22.75 -43.90
N CYS A 70 2.79 23.42 -44.73
CA CYS A 70 1.44 23.80 -44.36
C CYS A 70 0.52 22.58 -44.34
N SER A 71 -0.17 22.37 -43.22
CA SER A 71 -1.12 21.26 -43.02
C SER A 71 -2.33 21.26 -43.97
N LYS A 72 -2.59 22.34 -44.72
CA LYS A 72 -3.64 22.40 -45.75
C LYS A 72 -3.08 22.34 -47.18
N HIS A 73 -1.83 22.73 -47.35
CA HIS A 73 -1.17 22.83 -48.65
C HIS A 73 0.20 22.17 -48.55
N MET A 74 0.22 20.84 -48.54
CA MET A 74 1.39 20.01 -48.18
C MET A 74 2.65 20.26 -49.02
N LYS A 75 2.51 20.83 -50.23
CA LYS A 75 3.63 21.21 -51.10
C LYS A 75 4.19 22.61 -50.83
N ASN A 76 3.60 23.36 -49.89
CA ASN A 76 3.96 24.75 -49.60
C ASN A 76 4.49 24.88 -48.18
N LYS A 77 5.61 25.58 -48.02
CA LYS A 77 6.23 25.87 -46.73
C LYS A 77 5.35 26.79 -45.89
N ALA A 78 5.31 26.54 -44.58
CA ALA A 78 4.64 27.38 -43.61
C ALA A 78 5.57 28.53 -43.20
N GLU A 79 5.36 29.70 -43.79
CA GLU A 79 6.26 30.87 -43.68
C GLU A 79 5.67 31.99 -42.82
N PHE A 80 4.39 31.89 -42.43
CA PHE A 80 3.67 32.92 -41.69
C PHE A 80 3.08 32.39 -40.39
N PHE A 81 3.07 33.21 -39.35
CA PHE A 81 2.39 32.95 -38.08
C PHE A 81 1.26 33.97 -37.87
N CYS A 82 0.04 33.50 -37.66
CA CYS A 82 -1.09 34.35 -37.30
C CYS A 82 -1.25 34.40 -35.78
N THR A 83 -0.94 35.54 -35.17
CA THR A 83 -1.07 35.72 -33.71
C THR A 83 -2.52 35.64 -33.23
N THR A 84 -3.49 36.02 -34.07
CA THR A 84 -4.92 35.95 -33.76
C THR A 84 -5.42 34.51 -33.63
N HIS A 85 -4.87 33.60 -34.44
CA HIS A 85 -5.26 32.19 -34.47
C HIS A 85 -4.24 31.25 -33.82
N GLY A 86 -3.07 31.77 -33.39
CA GLY A 86 -2.00 30.99 -32.78
C GLY A 86 -1.43 29.88 -33.66
N THR A 87 -1.46 30.03 -34.98
CA THR A 87 -1.17 28.95 -35.94
C THR A 87 -0.25 29.40 -37.08
N THR A 88 0.46 28.44 -37.68
CA THR A 88 1.42 28.65 -38.78
C THR A 88 0.84 28.25 -40.14
N HIS A 89 1.16 29.01 -41.19
CA HIS A 89 0.46 28.95 -42.48
C HIS A 89 1.39 29.25 -43.67
N CYS A 90 1.07 28.74 -44.87
CA CYS A 90 1.74 29.12 -46.12
C CYS A 90 1.14 30.39 -46.74
N HIS A 91 1.75 30.90 -47.80
CA HIS A 91 1.30 32.07 -48.55
C HIS A 91 -0.13 31.94 -49.12
N ILE A 92 -0.57 30.72 -49.47
CA ILE A 92 -1.94 30.46 -49.97
C ILE A 92 -2.95 30.67 -48.84
N CYS A 93 -2.71 30.04 -47.68
CA CYS A 93 -3.53 30.23 -46.47
C CYS A 93 -3.54 31.70 -46.03
N TYR A 94 -2.42 32.41 -46.17
CA TYR A 94 -2.36 33.84 -45.89
C TYR A 94 -3.33 34.64 -46.77
N ARG A 95 -3.38 34.37 -48.07
CA ARG A 95 -4.26 35.06 -49.02
C ARG A 95 -5.74 34.70 -48.83
N ASP A 96 -6.03 33.44 -48.58
CA ASP A 96 -7.41 32.94 -48.65
C ASP A 96 -8.15 33.06 -47.32
N VAL A 97 -7.46 32.84 -46.21
CA VAL A 97 -8.07 32.73 -44.87
C VAL A 97 -7.60 33.84 -43.93
N HIS A 98 -6.31 34.21 -44.00
CA HIS A 98 -5.71 35.14 -43.06
C HIS A 98 -5.50 36.56 -43.62
N ASN A 99 -6.07 36.89 -44.77
CA ASN A 99 -5.93 38.20 -45.43
C ASN A 99 -6.55 39.35 -44.61
N HIS A 100 -7.58 39.07 -43.81
CA HIS A 100 -8.21 40.03 -42.91
C HIS A 100 -7.58 40.03 -41.50
N CYS A 101 -6.61 39.14 -41.22
CA CYS A 101 -5.96 39.07 -39.91
C CYS A 101 -4.99 40.24 -39.73
N LYS A 102 -5.18 41.02 -38.66
CA LYS A 102 -4.40 42.26 -38.44
C LYS A 102 -2.95 42.02 -38.00
N GLN A 103 -2.61 40.82 -37.53
CA GLN A 103 -1.28 40.52 -36.98
C GLN A 103 -0.79 39.15 -37.47
N VAL A 104 -0.39 39.12 -38.75
CA VAL A 104 0.35 38.01 -39.35
C VAL A 104 1.80 38.42 -39.47
N LEU A 105 2.70 37.60 -38.93
CA LEU A 105 4.15 37.81 -38.94
C LEU A 105 4.81 36.76 -39.83
N ARG A 106 5.96 37.08 -40.43
CA ARG A 106 6.84 36.03 -40.97
C ARG A 106 7.37 35.18 -39.82
N MET A 107 7.59 33.89 -40.07
CA MET A 107 8.09 32.95 -39.05
C MET A 107 9.44 33.41 -38.46
N ASP A 108 10.32 33.97 -39.28
CA ASP A 108 11.61 34.50 -38.82
C ASP A 108 11.43 35.69 -37.86
N ASP A 109 10.42 36.53 -38.08
CA ASP A 109 10.11 37.66 -37.21
C ASP A 109 9.40 37.21 -35.93
N ALA A 110 8.49 36.24 -36.03
CA ALA A 110 7.78 35.68 -34.88
C ALA A 110 8.71 34.89 -33.96
N SER A 111 9.70 34.18 -34.50
CA SER A 111 10.66 33.38 -33.73
C SER A 111 11.88 34.17 -33.26
N ARG A 112 12.03 35.43 -33.70
CA ARG A 112 13.20 36.27 -33.42
C ARG A 112 13.40 36.43 -31.91
N GLY A 113 14.58 36.05 -31.42
CA GLY A 113 14.93 36.16 -30.01
C GLY A 113 14.20 35.18 -29.09
N LEU A 114 13.39 34.24 -29.62
CA LEU A 114 12.65 33.26 -28.82
C LEU A 114 13.58 32.40 -27.96
N LYS A 115 14.72 31.97 -28.54
CA LYS A 115 15.76 31.20 -27.85
C LYS A 115 16.34 31.93 -26.62
N SER A 116 16.37 33.26 -26.66
CA SER A 116 16.87 34.13 -25.58
C SER A 116 15.74 34.74 -24.74
N SER A 117 14.48 34.37 -25.03
CA SER A 117 13.33 34.93 -24.32
C SER A 117 13.13 34.23 -22.97
N PRO A 118 12.59 34.94 -21.96
CA PRO A 118 12.29 34.35 -20.66
C PRO A 118 11.16 33.31 -20.72
N VAL A 119 10.42 33.23 -21.83
CA VAL A 119 9.33 32.26 -22.00
C VAL A 119 9.88 30.84 -22.12
N ILE A 120 10.95 30.64 -22.90
CA ILE A 120 11.58 29.32 -23.08
C ILE A 120 12.34 28.91 -21.81
N SER A 121 13.04 29.85 -21.15
CA SER A 121 13.69 29.54 -19.87
C SER A 121 12.66 29.18 -18.80
N SER A 122 11.60 29.97 -18.64
CA SER A 122 10.53 29.68 -17.67
C SER A 122 9.81 28.36 -17.95
N ALA A 123 9.55 28.04 -19.22
CA ALA A 123 8.98 26.74 -19.59
C ALA A 123 9.93 25.59 -19.24
N THR A 124 11.23 25.76 -19.50
CA THR A 124 12.26 24.76 -19.19
C THR A 124 12.40 24.55 -17.68
N ASP A 125 12.42 25.63 -16.91
CA ASP A 125 12.47 25.59 -15.44
C ASP A 125 11.22 24.91 -14.87
N LYS A 126 10.03 25.20 -15.42
CA LYS A 126 8.80 24.53 -14.98
C LYS A 126 8.78 23.05 -15.32
N ILE A 127 9.30 22.66 -16.50
CA ILE A 127 9.46 21.24 -16.86
C ILE A 127 10.37 20.55 -15.85
N LYS A 128 11.51 21.16 -15.49
CA LYS A 128 12.42 20.60 -14.47
C LYS A 128 11.74 20.46 -13.11
N GLU A 129 11.04 21.50 -12.64
CA GLU A 129 10.31 21.47 -11.36
C GLU A 129 9.27 20.33 -11.32
N VAL A 130 8.52 20.15 -12.41
CA VAL A 130 7.53 19.07 -12.51
C VAL A 130 8.20 17.70 -12.56
N THR A 131 9.30 17.55 -13.30
CA THR A 131 10.08 16.31 -13.33
C THR A 131 10.61 15.94 -11.94
N ASP A 132 11.23 16.89 -11.23
CA ASP A 132 11.74 16.67 -9.86
C ASP A 132 10.60 16.27 -8.90
N CYS A 133 9.41 16.84 -9.08
CA CYS A 133 8.23 16.46 -8.31
C CYS A 133 7.77 15.03 -8.62
N ILE A 134 7.81 14.62 -9.89
CA ILE A 134 7.48 13.26 -10.31
C ILE A 134 8.51 12.27 -9.75
N ASP A 135 9.79 12.59 -9.76
CA ASP A 135 10.84 11.73 -9.20
C ASP A 135 10.61 11.47 -7.70
N LYS A 136 10.29 12.51 -6.93
CA LYS A 136 9.91 12.37 -5.50
C LYS A 136 8.67 11.51 -5.30
N LEU A 137 7.67 11.61 -6.19
CA LEU A 137 6.49 10.75 -6.14
C LEU A 137 6.88 9.30 -6.39
N ILE A 138 7.73 9.03 -7.38
CA ILE A 138 8.22 7.68 -7.69
C ILE A 138 8.95 7.10 -6.47
N GLU A 139 9.93 7.82 -5.91
CA GLU A 139 10.67 7.40 -4.72
C GLU A 139 9.73 7.07 -3.56
N ASN A 140 8.74 7.93 -3.32
CA ASN A 140 7.78 7.69 -2.26
C ASN A 140 6.92 6.45 -2.52
N ARG A 141 6.46 6.22 -3.76
CA ARG A 141 5.67 5.02 -4.09
C ARG A 141 6.49 3.75 -3.90
N VAL A 142 7.76 3.77 -4.29
CA VAL A 142 8.70 2.66 -4.04
C VAL A 142 8.82 2.40 -2.53
N LYS A 143 9.06 3.44 -1.72
CA LYS A 143 9.13 3.32 -0.26
C LYS A 143 7.83 2.79 0.35
N ASN A 144 6.68 3.30 -0.08
CA ASN A 144 5.38 2.87 0.43
C ASN A 144 5.08 1.40 0.11
N ILE A 145 5.57 0.88 -1.02
CA ILE A 145 5.47 -0.55 -1.35
C ILE A 145 6.32 -1.37 -0.38
N ILE A 146 7.57 -0.96 -0.14
CA ILE A 146 8.47 -1.63 0.81
C ILE A 146 7.84 -1.65 2.22
N ASP A 147 7.41 -0.49 2.72
CA ASP A 147 6.76 -0.37 4.03
C ASP A 147 5.48 -1.24 4.12
N LEU A 148 4.75 -1.41 3.00
CA LEU A 148 3.55 -2.23 2.94
C LEU A 148 3.88 -3.74 2.96
N ASP A 149 4.92 -4.16 2.24
CA ASP A 149 5.41 -5.54 2.26
C ASP A 149 5.93 -5.93 3.65
N GLU A 150 6.72 -5.07 4.29
CA GLU A 150 7.20 -5.29 5.66
C GLU A 150 6.03 -5.41 6.66
N LYS A 151 5.02 -4.55 6.53
CA LYS A 151 3.81 -4.63 7.37
C LYS A 151 3.01 -5.90 7.11
N ARG A 152 2.91 -6.36 5.85
CA ARG A 152 2.25 -7.63 5.52
C ARG A 152 2.95 -8.78 6.23
N ASP A 153 4.27 -8.87 6.11
CA ASP A 153 5.04 -9.97 6.67
C ASP A 153 4.97 -9.96 8.21
N LYS A 154 4.99 -8.77 8.81
CA LYS A 154 4.78 -8.63 10.26
C LYS A 154 3.38 -9.09 10.67
N LEU A 155 2.32 -8.64 10.00
CA LEU A 155 0.94 -9.05 10.29
C LEU A 155 0.73 -10.55 10.11
N GLU A 156 1.37 -11.16 9.09
CA GLU A 156 1.32 -12.61 8.89
C GLU A 156 1.94 -13.36 10.08
N ASN A 157 3.08 -12.88 10.58
CA ASN A 157 3.72 -13.46 11.77
C ASN A 157 2.88 -13.24 13.03
N ASP A 158 2.28 -12.06 13.20
CA ASP A 158 1.41 -11.76 14.35
C ASP A 158 0.16 -12.67 14.34
N ILE A 159 -0.43 -12.93 13.17
CA ILE A 159 -1.55 -13.89 13.01
C ILE A 159 -1.12 -15.30 13.40
N LYS A 160 0.04 -15.76 12.92
CA LYS A 160 0.58 -17.10 13.25
C LYS A 160 0.88 -17.22 14.74
N LYS A 161 1.43 -16.17 15.34
CA LYS A 161 1.74 -16.11 16.77
C LYS A 161 0.47 -16.15 17.61
N LEU A 162 -0.55 -15.36 17.25
CA LEU A 162 -1.85 -15.38 17.94
C LEU A 162 -2.45 -16.78 17.97
N ARG A 163 -2.41 -17.52 16.83
CA ARG A 163 -2.87 -18.90 16.78
C ARG A 163 -2.09 -19.79 17.76
N LEU A 164 -0.76 -19.72 17.73
CA LEU A 164 0.09 -20.55 18.59
C LEU A 164 -0.13 -20.23 20.08
N ASP A 165 -0.24 -18.95 20.43
CA ASP A 165 -0.52 -18.52 21.80
C ASP A 165 -1.87 -19.08 22.28
N MET A 166 -2.90 -19.06 21.43
CA MET A 166 -4.19 -19.69 21.74
C MET A 166 -4.08 -21.21 21.93
N GLU A 167 -3.39 -21.91 21.04
CA GLU A 167 -3.13 -23.36 21.14
C GLU A 167 -2.43 -23.69 22.48
N ASN A 168 -1.36 -22.96 22.83
CA ASN A 168 -0.63 -23.15 24.07
C ASN A 168 -1.49 -22.92 25.32
N HIS A 169 -2.37 -21.92 25.30
CA HIS A 169 -3.28 -21.66 26.40
C HIS A 169 -4.31 -22.79 26.56
N LEU A 170 -4.83 -23.34 25.46
CA LEU A 170 -5.73 -24.50 25.49
C LEU A 170 -5.03 -25.74 26.06
N ASP A 171 -3.81 -26.01 25.61
CA ASP A 171 -3.00 -27.12 26.14
C ASP A 171 -2.73 -26.96 27.64
N THR A 172 -2.46 -25.74 28.10
CA THR A 172 -2.26 -25.45 29.53
C THR A 172 -3.52 -25.73 30.34
N ILE A 173 -4.69 -25.34 29.83
CA ILE A 173 -5.98 -25.61 30.47
C ILE A 173 -6.24 -27.12 30.56
N GLU A 174 -6.03 -27.86 29.47
CA GLU A 174 -6.19 -29.31 29.43
C GLU A 174 -5.29 -29.99 30.46
N ASN A 175 -3.98 -29.68 30.43
CA ASN A 175 -3.01 -30.29 31.33
C ASN A 175 -3.33 -30.01 32.80
N ASN A 176 -3.77 -28.78 33.12
CA ASN A 176 -4.19 -28.43 34.49
C ASN A 176 -5.42 -29.23 34.93
N LEU A 177 -6.45 -29.35 34.08
CA LEU A 177 -7.64 -30.14 34.40
C LEU A 177 -7.32 -31.63 34.58
N LEU A 178 -6.43 -32.19 33.74
CA LEU A 178 -5.96 -33.56 33.88
C LEU A 178 -5.14 -33.77 35.15
N SER A 179 -4.28 -32.82 35.55
CA SER A 179 -3.54 -32.89 36.81
C SER A 179 -4.51 -32.93 38.00
N GLN A 180 -5.45 -31.99 38.06
CA GLN A 180 -6.45 -31.93 39.12
C GLN A 180 -7.29 -33.20 39.20
N LEU A 181 -7.71 -33.75 38.05
CA LEU A 181 -8.44 -35.01 37.98
C LEU A 181 -7.62 -36.16 38.56
N ASN A 182 -6.36 -36.29 38.13
CA ASN A 182 -5.48 -37.39 38.55
C ASN A 182 -5.14 -37.30 40.05
N GLU A 183 -4.89 -36.10 40.57
CA GLU A 183 -4.64 -35.86 41.99
C GLU A 183 -5.85 -36.24 42.84
N ALA A 184 -7.04 -35.74 42.50
CA ALA A 184 -8.28 -36.06 43.20
C ALA A 184 -8.60 -37.57 43.13
N TYR A 185 -8.43 -38.17 41.95
CA TYR A 185 -8.62 -39.60 41.75
C TYR A 185 -7.67 -40.42 42.61
N SER A 186 -6.36 -40.15 42.56
CA SER A 186 -5.36 -40.91 43.32
C SER A 186 -5.62 -40.81 44.82
N TYR A 187 -5.83 -39.58 45.33
CA TYR A 187 -6.10 -39.35 46.74
C TYR A 187 -7.30 -40.14 47.25
N HIS A 188 -8.44 -40.04 46.56
CA HIS A 188 -9.65 -40.74 46.99
C HIS A 188 -9.57 -42.25 46.78
N ARG A 189 -8.95 -42.70 45.68
CA ARG A 189 -8.75 -44.13 45.42
C ARG A 189 -7.92 -44.78 46.51
N ASP A 190 -6.81 -44.15 46.91
CA ASP A 190 -5.92 -44.71 47.90
C ASP A 190 -6.59 -44.71 49.29
N ALA A 191 -7.33 -43.66 49.64
CA ALA A 191 -8.13 -43.62 50.86
C ALA A 191 -9.19 -44.72 50.92
N ILE A 192 -9.94 -44.93 49.82
CA ILE A 192 -10.93 -46.02 49.71
C ILE A 192 -10.25 -47.39 49.81
N LYS A 193 -9.08 -47.55 49.18
CA LYS A 193 -8.33 -48.80 49.22
C LYS A 193 -7.81 -49.11 50.62
N THR A 194 -7.33 -48.12 51.37
CA THR A 194 -6.95 -48.28 52.77
C THR A 194 -8.14 -48.73 53.62
N GLN A 195 -9.32 -48.10 53.44
CA GLN A 195 -10.54 -48.51 54.15
C GLN A 195 -10.95 -49.95 53.81
N GLU A 196 -10.85 -50.35 52.54
CA GLU A 196 -11.17 -51.72 52.12
C GLU A 196 -10.28 -52.76 52.81
N ILE A 197 -8.97 -52.48 52.92
CA ILE A 197 -8.02 -53.33 53.65
C ILE A 197 -8.41 -53.43 55.13
N GLU A 198 -8.69 -52.30 55.81
CA GLU A 198 -9.10 -52.29 57.22
C GLU A 198 -10.40 -53.10 57.46
N PHE A 199 -11.36 -52.98 56.56
CA PHE A 199 -12.60 -53.75 56.61
C PHE A 199 -12.35 -55.24 56.38
N SER A 200 -11.45 -55.59 55.45
CA SER A 200 -11.06 -56.97 55.19
C SER A 200 -10.39 -57.62 56.40
N GLU A 201 -9.43 -56.93 57.04
CA GLU A 201 -8.77 -57.41 58.26
C GLU A 201 -9.76 -57.60 59.41
N THR A 202 -10.70 -56.67 59.58
CA THR A 202 -11.75 -56.78 60.59
C THR A 202 -12.65 -57.98 60.32
N LYS A 203 -13.04 -58.19 59.07
CA LYS A 203 -13.83 -59.36 58.64
C LYS A 203 -13.08 -60.68 58.89
N GLU A 204 -11.77 -60.71 58.64
CA GLU A 204 -10.95 -61.90 58.88
C GLU A 204 -10.90 -62.22 60.38
N LYS A 205 -10.68 -61.22 61.23
CA LYS A 205 -10.72 -61.39 62.71
C LYS A 205 -12.06 -61.95 63.17
N LEU A 206 -13.17 -61.44 62.64
CA LEU A 206 -14.52 -61.96 62.94
C LEU A 206 -14.70 -63.41 62.47
N SER A 207 -14.19 -63.75 61.29
CA SER A 207 -14.30 -65.09 60.71
C SER A 207 -13.51 -66.12 61.53
N ASN A 208 -12.30 -65.77 61.96
CA ASN A 208 -11.49 -66.63 62.82
C ASN A 208 -12.16 -66.86 64.18
N MET A 209 -12.66 -65.80 64.80
CA MET A 209 -13.42 -65.89 66.06
C MET A 209 -14.68 -66.75 65.93
N LEU A 210 -15.41 -66.62 64.82
CA LEU A 210 -16.57 -67.45 64.54
C LEU A 210 -16.17 -68.93 64.45
N HIS A 211 -15.15 -69.24 63.66
CA HIS A 211 -14.65 -70.61 63.50
C HIS A 211 -14.20 -71.24 64.83
N GLU A 212 -13.41 -70.51 65.63
CA GLU A 212 -12.98 -70.95 66.96
C GLU A 212 -14.16 -71.20 67.90
N THR A 213 -15.19 -70.35 67.85
CA THR A 213 -16.37 -70.47 68.70
C THR A 213 -17.23 -71.67 68.28
N GLU A 214 -17.40 -71.90 66.98
CA GLU A 214 -18.11 -73.07 66.45
C GLU A 214 -17.39 -74.37 66.79
N GLN A 215 -16.07 -74.42 66.63
CA GLN A 215 -15.28 -75.62 66.95
C GLN A 215 -15.34 -75.95 68.45
N LYS A 216 -15.17 -74.94 69.33
CA LYS A 216 -15.22 -75.15 70.78
C LYS A 216 -16.62 -75.51 71.27
N LYS A 217 -17.69 -75.01 70.62
CA LYS A 217 -19.06 -75.42 70.92
C LYS A 217 -19.27 -76.93 70.79
N GLU A 218 -18.63 -77.58 69.83
CA GLU A 218 -18.78 -79.02 69.57
C GLU A 218 -17.92 -79.90 70.49
N ILE A 219 -16.74 -79.41 70.91
CA ILE A 219 -15.70 -80.24 71.55
C ILE A 219 -15.56 -79.95 73.06
N SER A 220 -15.78 -78.72 73.49
CA SER A 220 -15.41 -78.26 74.84
C SER A 220 -16.54 -78.40 75.88
N PRO A 221 -16.22 -78.62 77.16
CA PRO A 221 -17.21 -78.58 78.25
C PRO A 221 -17.88 -77.21 78.40
N GLU A 222 -19.13 -77.20 78.88
CA GLU A 222 -19.95 -75.98 79.04
C GLU A 222 -19.25 -74.87 79.85
N THR A 223 -18.47 -75.22 80.86
CA THR A 223 -17.70 -74.25 81.67
C THR A 223 -16.67 -73.49 80.85
N GLN A 224 -16.00 -74.16 79.90
CA GLN A 224 -15.02 -73.52 79.01
C GLN A 224 -15.70 -72.63 77.97
N MET A 225 -16.88 -73.05 77.49
CA MET A 225 -17.72 -72.26 76.59
C MET A 225 -18.24 -70.99 77.27
N PHE A 226 -18.62 -71.07 78.55
CA PHE A 226 -19.07 -69.92 79.35
C PHE A 226 -17.97 -68.85 79.47
N LEU A 227 -16.71 -69.25 79.67
CA LEU A 227 -15.58 -68.32 79.75
C LEU A 227 -15.29 -67.64 78.39
N GLN A 228 -15.37 -68.38 77.28
CA GLN A 228 -15.18 -67.82 75.94
C GLN A 228 -16.32 -66.87 75.52
N LEU A 229 -17.55 -67.12 75.98
CA LEU A 229 -18.69 -66.28 75.64
C LEU A 229 -18.45 -64.82 76.06
N GLN A 230 -17.76 -64.59 77.18
CA GLN A 230 -17.39 -63.26 77.64
C GLN A 230 -16.45 -62.54 76.66
N SER A 231 -15.43 -63.23 76.12
CA SER A 231 -14.50 -62.63 75.16
C SER A 231 -15.16 -62.37 73.79
N VAL A 232 -16.05 -63.26 73.35
CA VAL A 232 -16.84 -63.06 72.13
C VAL A 232 -17.76 -61.86 72.26
N HIS A 233 -18.45 -61.73 73.40
CA HIS A 233 -19.32 -60.60 73.68
C HIS A 233 -18.56 -59.28 73.64
N GLU A 234 -17.38 -59.22 74.26
CA GLU A 234 -16.54 -58.02 74.25
C GLU A 234 -16.09 -57.62 72.84
N MET A 235 -15.66 -58.59 72.03
CA MET A 235 -15.27 -58.34 70.64
C MET A 235 -16.46 -57.81 69.82
N LEU A 236 -17.65 -58.43 69.93
CA LEU A 236 -18.84 -57.98 69.20
C LEU A 236 -19.21 -56.54 69.56
N LEU A 237 -19.11 -56.16 70.84
CA LEU A 237 -19.33 -54.78 71.27
C LEU A 237 -18.29 -53.82 70.68
N GLN A 238 -17.03 -54.23 70.59
CA GLN A 238 -15.98 -53.41 69.96
C GLN A 238 -16.25 -53.22 68.46
N THR A 239 -16.61 -54.29 67.74
CA THR A 239 -16.95 -54.22 66.32
C THR A 239 -18.20 -53.39 66.07
N ASP A 240 -19.25 -53.54 66.87
CA ASP A 240 -20.47 -52.75 66.73
C ASP A 240 -20.19 -51.25 66.93
N ARG A 241 -19.42 -50.88 67.96
CA ARG A 241 -18.97 -49.49 68.16
C ARG A 241 -18.15 -48.97 66.97
N TYR A 242 -17.27 -49.80 66.42
CA TYR A 242 -16.48 -49.44 65.24
C TYR A 242 -17.39 -49.17 64.03
N LEU A 243 -18.32 -50.09 63.71
CA LEU A 243 -19.26 -49.95 62.60
C LEU A 243 -20.17 -48.73 62.76
N GLN A 244 -20.67 -48.46 63.97
CA GLN A 244 -21.44 -47.24 64.26
C GLN A 244 -20.60 -45.98 63.99
N GLY A 245 -19.32 -46.00 64.34
CA GLY A 245 -18.38 -44.89 64.09
C GLY A 245 -18.04 -44.67 62.61
N LEU A 246 -18.36 -45.62 61.72
CA LEU A 246 -18.12 -45.52 60.27
C LEU A 246 -19.26 -44.86 59.49
N LYS A 247 -20.46 -44.76 60.08
CA LYS A 247 -21.69 -44.33 59.38
C LYS A 247 -21.53 -43.04 58.58
N ASP A 248 -20.86 -42.05 59.15
CA ASP A 248 -20.65 -40.74 58.51
C ASP A 248 -19.27 -40.61 57.82
N LYS A 249 -18.41 -41.62 57.98
CA LYS A 249 -17.02 -41.63 57.48
C LYS A 249 -16.89 -42.35 56.14
N VAL A 250 -17.69 -43.40 55.91
CA VAL A 250 -17.72 -44.12 54.63
C VAL A 250 -18.62 -43.37 53.67
N LYS A 251 -18.01 -42.77 52.65
CA LYS A 251 -18.71 -41.93 51.67
C LYS A 251 -18.55 -42.50 50.27
N PHE A 252 -19.59 -42.39 49.46
CA PHE A 252 -19.50 -42.67 48.03
C PHE A 252 -18.90 -41.46 47.32
N ILE A 253 -17.77 -41.66 46.64
CA ILE A 253 -17.06 -40.59 45.92
C ILE A 253 -17.46 -40.60 44.45
N LYS A 254 -17.77 -39.41 43.91
CA LYS A 254 -18.02 -39.17 42.48
C LYS A 254 -17.13 -38.03 42.00
N LEU A 255 -16.68 -38.11 40.75
CA LEU A 255 -15.92 -37.07 40.09
C LEU A 255 -16.77 -36.53 38.94
N ASP A 256 -16.99 -35.22 38.93
CA ASP A 256 -17.77 -34.52 37.92
C ASP A 256 -16.94 -33.34 37.37
N LEU A 257 -16.95 -33.16 36.04
CA LEU A 257 -16.34 -32.00 35.41
C LEU A 257 -17.35 -30.85 35.37
N ILE A 258 -17.01 -29.73 36.02
CA ILE A 258 -17.83 -28.51 36.03
C ILE A 258 -17.23 -27.53 35.02
N ILE A 259 -17.95 -27.28 33.93
CA ILE A 259 -17.55 -26.31 32.91
C ILE A 259 -18.20 -24.96 33.23
N GLU A 260 -17.37 -23.91 33.32
CA GLU A 260 -17.84 -22.55 33.59
C GLU A 260 -18.78 -22.01 32.49
N LYS A 261 -19.66 -21.06 32.86
CA LYS A 261 -20.69 -20.53 31.94
C LYS A 261 -20.08 -19.73 30.78
N ASN A 262 -19.03 -18.97 31.04
CA ASN A 262 -18.24 -18.20 30.06
C ASN A 262 -17.59 -19.10 28.99
N ALA A 263 -17.21 -20.33 29.32
CA ALA A 263 -16.69 -21.31 28.36
C ALA A 263 -17.74 -21.72 27.32
N ARG A 264 -19.04 -21.59 27.62
CA ARG A 264 -20.10 -21.87 26.65
C ARG A 264 -20.24 -20.79 25.57
N SER A 265 -19.86 -19.55 25.87
CA SER A 265 -19.80 -18.44 24.91
C SER A 265 -18.50 -18.43 24.09
N PHE A 266 -17.51 -19.24 24.46
CA PHE A 266 -16.23 -19.31 23.77
C PHE A 266 -16.38 -19.64 22.28
N SER A 267 -17.34 -20.51 21.92
CA SER A 267 -17.61 -20.87 20.52
C SER A 267 -18.09 -19.70 19.65
N GLU A 268 -18.77 -18.71 20.24
CA GLU A 268 -19.17 -17.50 19.52
C GLU A 268 -17.99 -16.54 19.38
N PHE A 269 -17.18 -16.40 20.43
CA PHE A 269 -15.98 -15.57 20.41
C PHE A 269 -14.99 -15.99 19.31
N ILE A 270 -14.73 -17.29 19.15
CA ILE A 270 -13.77 -17.79 18.16
C ILE A 270 -14.21 -17.62 16.70
N LYS A 271 -15.49 -17.31 16.43
CA LYS A 271 -15.96 -17.09 15.05
C LYS A 271 -15.39 -15.82 14.42
N GLN A 272 -15.09 -14.80 15.22
CA GLN A 272 -14.57 -13.53 14.73
C GLN A 272 -13.57 -12.93 15.73
N ILE A 273 -12.34 -13.43 15.67
CA ILE A 273 -11.25 -13.03 16.58
C ILE A 273 -10.59 -11.70 16.12
N GLY A 274 -10.60 -11.41 14.82
CA GLY A 274 -9.94 -10.20 14.30
C GLY A 274 -10.32 -9.84 12.87
N GLN A 275 -9.92 -8.64 12.46
CA GLN A 275 -10.14 -8.09 11.11
C GLN A 275 -8.97 -7.22 10.66
N ILE A 276 -8.64 -7.27 9.36
CA ILE A 276 -7.61 -6.41 8.76
C ILE A 276 -8.24 -5.11 8.30
N LYS A 277 -7.76 -3.97 8.81
CA LYS A 277 -8.22 -2.63 8.44
C LYS A 277 -7.18 -1.93 7.58
N VAL A 278 -7.60 -1.38 6.44
CA VAL A 278 -6.76 -0.55 5.58
C VAL A 278 -6.99 0.92 5.93
N ILE A 279 -5.91 1.64 6.24
CA ILE A 279 -5.94 3.08 6.51
C ILE A 279 -5.18 3.79 5.39
N ALA A 280 -5.84 4.72 4.71
CA ALA A 280 -5.24 5.52 3.65
C ALA A 280 -5.25 7.00 4.06
N SER A 281 -4.12 7.68 3.86
CA SER A 281 -3.95 9.11 4.10
C SER A 281 -3.47 9.82 2.84
N THR A 282 -3.82 11.10 2.71
CA THR A 282 -3.35 11.95 1.61
C THR A 282 -1.88 12.30 1.77
N MET A 283 -1.25 12.65 0.65
CA MET A 283 0.16 13.04 0.59
C MET A 283 0.31 14.54 0.30
N ASP A 284 1.22 15.19 1.02
CA ASP A 284 1.47 16.64 0.93
C ASP A 284 2.41 17.06 -0.22
N ILE A 285 2.54 16.25 -1.27
CA ILE A 285 3.53 16.48 -2.35
C ILE A 285 3.01 17.46 -3.43
N PHE A 286 1.73 17.83 -3.42
CA PHE A 286 1.09 18.56 -4.53
C PHE A 286 1.18 20.11 -4.49
N ASN A 287 2.05 20.70 -3.67
CA ASN A 287 2.23 22.16 -3.61
C ASN A 287 3.08 22.72 -4.77
N LEU A 288 2.71 22.41 -6.02
CA LEU A 288 3.28 23.04 -7.21
C LEU A 288 2.55 24.37 -7.49
N ASP A 289 3.28 25.48 -7.46
CA ASP A 289 2.72 26.81 -7.77
C ASP A 289 2.22 26.81 -9.23
N ARG A 290 0.89 26.80 -9.41
CA ARG A 290 0.20 26.62 -10.71
C ARG A 290 0.20 27.89 -11.56
N LYS A 291 1.34 28.57 -11.70
CA LYS A 291 1.42 29.74 -12.59
C LYS A 291 1.46 29.25 -14.05
N PRO A 292 0.50 29.66 -14.89
CA PRO A 292 0.47 29.21 -16.28
C PRO A 292 1.66 29.77 -17.05
N VAL A 293 2.38 28.90 -17.76
CA VAL A 293 3.37 29.31 -18.75
C VAL A 293 2.61 30.02 -19.88
N ARG A 294 2.73 31.35 -19.99
CA ARG A 294 2.07 32.13 -21.05
C ARG A 294 2.76 31.85 -22.38
N ALA A 295 2.16 30.99 -23.20
CA ALA A 295 2.70 30.52 -24.47
C ALA A 295 2.84 31.59 -25.59
N TYR A 296 2.33 32.83 -25.41
CA TYR A 296 2.18 33.77 -26.55
C TYR A 296 2.59 35.22 -26.30
N THR A 297 3.42 35.53 -25.31
CA THR A 297 4.13 36.81 -25.31
C THR A 297 5.37 36.70 -26.21
N LEU A 298 5.13 36.74 -27.52
CA LEU A 298 6.19 36.96 -28.51
C LEU A 298 6.99 38.22 -28.14
N VAL A 299 8.30 38.16 -28.41
CA VAL A 299 9.26 39.22 -28.14
C VAL A 299 8.70 40.58 -28.56
N SER A 300 8.73 41.49 -27.59
CA SER A 300 8.13 42.81 -27.51
C SER A 300 7.86 43.56 -28.82
N ARG A 301 6.66 44.18 -28.86
CA ARG A 301 6.26 45.27 -29.78
C ARG A 301 7.33 46.35 -30.00
N SER A 302 8.27 46.50 -29.07
CA SER A 302 9.34 47.50 -29.09
C SER A 302 10.30 47.39 -30.27
N SER A 303 10.39 46.23 -30.94
CA SER A 303 11.27 46.06 -32.10
C SER A 303 10.62 46.48 -33.43
N ILE A 304 9.28 46.58 -33.49
CA ILE A 304 8.54 46.87 -34.72
C ILE A 304 8.26 48.38 -34.87
N GLU A 305 8.21 49.13 -33.77
CA GLU A 305 7.88 50.57 -33.80
C GLU A 305 9.01 51.46 -34.33
N LYS A 306 10.27 50.98 -34.35
CA LYS A 306 11.42 51.76 -34.85
C LYS A 306 11.52 51.88 -36.38
N GLN A 307 10.64 51.22 -37.14
CA GLN A 307 10.67 51.28 -38.62
C GLN A 307 9.45 51.97 -39.27
N LYS A 308 8.53 52.55 -38.48
CA LYS A 308 7.31 53.22 -39.03
C LYS A 308 7.31 54.74 -38.91
N SER A 309 8.47 55.39 -38.87
CA SER A 309 8.58 56.85 -39.05
C SER A 309 8.93 57.18 -40.51
N GLY A 310 7.92 57.10 -41.38
CA GLY A 310 8.01 57.45 -42.80
C GLY A 310 6.60 57.46 -43.36
N GLY A 311 5.90 58.57 -43.16
CA GLY A 311 4.47 58.69 -43.39
C GLY A 311 4.09 58.73 -44.86
N VAL A 312 2.87 58.27 -45.16
CA VAL A 312 1.81 59.00 -45.89
C VAL A 312 0.48 58.32 -45.52
N SER A 313 -0.49 59.12 -45.03
CA SER A 313 -1.88 58.71 -44.81
C SER A 313 -2.63 58.70 -46.15
N PRO A 314 -3.65 57.82 -46.35
CA PRO A 314 -4.99 58.42 -46.32
C PRO A 314 -6.15 57.53 -45.81
N ARG A 315 -7.11 58.27 -45.23
CA ARG A 315 -8.58 58.18 -45.36
C ARG A 315 -9.33 56.99 -44.74
N THR A 316 -9.96 57.37 -43.64
CA THR A 316 -11.15 56.85 -42.98
C THR A 316 -12.26 56.35 -43.93
N GLY A 317 -12.67 55.09 -43.73
CA GLY A 317 -13.96 54.57 -44.12
C GLY A 317 -14.47 53.65 -43.01
N LYS A 318 -15.43 54.13 -42.21
CA LYS A 318 -16.16 53.33 -41.23
C LYS A 318 -17.04 52.33 -41.98
N LEU A 319 -16.84 51.03 -41.75
CA LEU A 319 -17.85 50.02 -42.09
C LEU A 319 -18.00 49.00 -40.95
N LYS A 320 -19.26 48.64 -40.80
CA LYS A 320 -19.97 48.17 -39.61
C LYS A 320 -19.78 46.66 -39.46
N VAL A 321 -19.64 46.25 -38.20
CA VAL A 321 -19.52 44.87 -37.72
C VAL A 321 -20.68 44.01 -38.21
N MET A 322 -20.38 42.83 -38.76
CA MET A 322 -21.30 41.70 -38.82
C MET A 322 -20.57 40.43 -38.36
N SER A 323 -21.26 39.74 -37.47
CA SER A 323 -20.91 38.56 -36.69
C SER A 323 -20.92 37.26 -37.50
N THR A 324 -20.09 36.29 -37.07
CA THR A 324 -20.29 34.81 -36.98
C THR A 324 -18.98 34.06 -37.30
N PRO A 325 -18.84 32.75 -36.99
CA PRO A 325 -19.20 32.04 -35.75
C PRO A 325 -17.97 31.35 -35.12
N GLU A 326 -18.03 31.07 -33.82
CA GLU A 326 -17.02 30.28 -33.10
C GLU A 326 -16.91 28.86 -33.68
N ARG A 327 -15.67 28.40 -33.91
CA ARG A 327 -15.40 27.01 -34.30
C ARG A 327 -14.40 26.36 -33.33
N SER A 328 -14.98 25.60 -32.41
CA SER A 328 -14.54 24.36 -31.77
C SER A 328 -13.03 24.11 -31.62
N ARG A 329 -12.51 24.33 -30.40
CA ARG A 329 -11.27 23.71 -29.90
C ARG A 329 -11.54 22.24 -29.55
N THR A 330 -10.82 21.31 -30.17
CA THR A 330 -10.73 19.93 -29.71
C THR A 330 -9.90 19.88 -28.43
N VAL A 331 -10.56 19.69 -27.29
CA VAL A 331 -9.95 19.37 -26.00
C VAL A 331 -9.79 17.86 -25.96
N TYR A 332 -8.57 17.34 -25.81
CA TYR A 332 -8.36 15.93 -25.49
C TYR A 332 -8.87 15.68 -24.05
N PRO A 333 -9.68 14.63 -23.82
CA PRO A 333 -10.14 14.31 -22.47
C PRO A 333 -8.99 13.72 -21.63
N PRO A 334 -8.97 13.97 -20.32
CA PRO A 334 -8.02 13.33 -19.40
C PRO A 334 -8.26 11.81 -19.33
N PRO A 335 -7.23 11.01 -18.99
CA PRO A 335 -7.38 9.57 -18.80
C PRO A 335 -8.40 9.25 -17.69
N PRO A 336 -9.12 8.12 -17.79
CA PRO A 336 -10.14 7.76 -16.83
C PRO A 336 -9.53 7.46 -15.44
N PRO A 337 -10.22 7.81 -14.35
CA PRO A 337 -9.78 7.50 -12.99
C PRO A 337 -9.80 5.97 -12.75
N PRO A 338 -8.97 5.47 -11.81
CA PRO A 338 -9.04 4.07 -11.38
C PRO A 338 -10.44 3.74 -10.83
N PRO A 339 -10.91 2.49 -10.95
CA PRO A 339 -12.24 2.10 -10.51
C PRO A 339 -12.44 2.40 -9.02
N ALA A 340 -13.55 3.06 -8.71
CA ALA A 340 -13.91 3.39 -7.33
C ALA A 340 -14.10 2.10 -6.50
N PRO A 341 -13.71 2.10 -5.21
CA PRO A 341 -14.06 1.00 -4.31
C PRO A 341 -15.59 0.83 -4.28
N LYS A 342 -16.05 -0.41 -4.35
CA LYS A 342 -17.48 -0.77 -4.34
C LYS A 342 -18.16 -0.08 -3.16
N LYS A 343 -19.19 0.73 -3.43
CA LYS A 343 -20.02 1.34 -2.38
C LYS A 343 -20.65 0.21 -1.55
N LEU A 344 -20.44 0.25 -0.23
CA LEU A 344 -21.10 -0.64 0.71
C LEU A 344 -22.62 -0.45 0.62
N SER A 345 -23.38 -1.52 0.84
CA SER A 345 -24.85 -1.49 0.78
C SER A 345 -25.43 -0.62 1.91
N ALA A 346 -26.66 -0.14 1.74
CA ALA A 346 -27.34 0.66 2.76
C ALA A 346 -27.46 -0.08 4.12
N GLU A 347 -27.48 -1.41 4.12
CA GLU A 347 -27.45 -2.24 5.34
C GLU A 347 -26.09 -2.20 6.05
N GLN A 348 -24.99 -2.12 5.31
CA GLN A 348 -23.65 -2.00 5.88
C GLN A 348 -23.38 -0.60 6.43
N GLN A 349 -24.06 0.41 5.91
CA GLN A 349 -23.95 1.79 6.39
C GLN A 349 -24.74 2.00 7.69
N TYR A 350 -25.92 1.38 7.82
CA TYR A 350 -26.71 1.37 9.06
C TYR A 350 -26.01 0.64 10.22
N GLN A 351 -25.27 -0.44 9.95
CA GLN A 351 -24.51 -1.17 10.98
C GLN A 351 -23.28 -0.40 11.48
N ASN A 352 -22.65 0.40 10.61
CA ASN A 352 -21.52 1.25 11.02
C ASN A 352 -21.95 2.41 11.93
N ASP A 353 -23.16 2.94 11.75
CA ASP A 353 -23.68 4.03 12.59
C ASP A 353 -24.04 3.56 14.02
N ILE A 354 -24.37 2.28 14.20
CA ILE A 354 -24.62 1.68 15.53
C ILE A 354 -23.30 1.49 16.30
N ILE A 355 -22.24 1.01 15.64
CA ILE A 355 -20.94 0.72 16.27
C ILE A 355 -20.23 1.99 16.76
N MET A 356 -20.42 3.13 16.08
CA MET A 356 -19.87 4.43 16.51
C MET A 356 -20.55 4.98 17.77
N SER A 357 -21.78 4.57 18.08
CA SER A 357 -22.49 5.00 19.29
C SER A 357 -22.06 4.22 20.54
N GLU A 358 -21.71 2.94 20.40
CA GLU A 358 -21.33 2.06 21.52
C GLU A 358 -19.87 2.25 21.95
N THR A 359 -19.00 2.64 21.03
CA THR A 359 -17.58 2.94 21.31
C THR A 359 -17.38 4.22 22.13
N SER A 360 -18.32 5.18 22.08
CA SER A 360 -18.29 6.38 22.93
C SER A 360 -18.61 6.08 24.40
N SER A 361 -19.30 4.98 24.69
CA SER A 361 -19.65 4.55 26.05
C SER A 361 -18.56 3.73 26.74
N PHE A 362 -17.66 3.10 25.97
CA PHE A 362 -16.60 2.26 26.53
C PHE A 362 -15.38 3.07 27.00
N ALA A 363 -15.11 4.23 26.37
CA ALA A 363 -13.99 5.11 26.71
C ALA A 363 -14.12 5.80 28.09
N LEU A 364 -15.29 5.75 28.73
CA LEU A 364 -15.50 6.32 30.07
C LEU A 364 -15.24 5.32 31.22
N VAL A 365 -14.97 4.04 30.91
CA VAL A 365 -14.80 2.99 31.93
C VAL A 365 -13.32 2.68 32.20
N GLU A 366 -12.41 2.96 31.25
CA GLU A 366 -10.97 2.68 31.40
C GLU A 366 -10.23 3.68 32.32
N ASP A 367 -10.76 4.88 32.55
CA ASP A 367 -10.10 5.90 33.40
C ASP A 367 -10.24 5.65 34.92
N LEU A 368 -10.99 4.61 35.35
CA LEU A 368 -11.26 4.33 36.77
C LEU A 368 -10.43 3.18 37.37
N LEU A 369 -9.54 2.53 36.60
CA LEU A 369 -8.82 1.32 37.06
C LEU A 369 -7.29 1.45 37.15
N CYS A 370 -6.72 2.66 37.04
CA CYS A 370 -5.28 2.91 37.19
C CYS A 370 -4.95 3.77 38.43
N SER A 371 -5.29 3.29 39.62
CA SER A 371 -4.71 3.76 40.87
C SER A 371 -4.67 2.59 41.84
N ASP A 372 -3.54 2.40 42.51
CA ASP A 372 -3.26 1.39 43.54
C ASP A 372 -2.58 0.12 43.02
N GLU A 373 -1.25 0.16 42.85
CA GLU A 373 -0.34 -0.94 43.23
C GLU A 373 1.12 -0.45 43.10
N ASP A 374 1.62 0.20 44.15
CA ASP A 374 3.06 0.44 44.37
C ASP A 374 3.30 0.68 45.87
N GLU A 375 3.20 -0.37 46.68
CA GLU A 375 3.80 -0.43 48.02
C GLU A 375 3.74 -1.88 48.51
N LEU A 376 4.90 -2.56 48.57
CA LEU A 376 5.27 -3.62 49.53
C LEU A 376 6.43 -4.46 48.97
N ASN A 377 7.66 -4.00 49.17
CA ASN A 377 8.84 -4.86 49.24
C ASN A 377 9.84 -4.22 50.21
N ASP A 378 9.67 -4.54 51.49
CA ASP A 378 10.72 -4.48 52.50
C ASP A 378 10.30 -5.38 53.67
N VAL A 379 11.00 -6.51 53.85
CA VAL A 379 11.47 -7.15 55.11
C VAL A 379 12.26 -8.41 54.75
#